data_AF-A0AAD7C7A5-F1
#
_entry.id   AF-A0AAD7C7A5-F1
#
_cell.length_a   1.000
_cell.length_b   1.000
_cell.length_c   1.000
_cell.angle_alpha   90.00
_cell.angle_beta   90.00
_cell.angle_gamma   90.00
#
_symmetry.space_group_name_H-M   'P 1'
#
loop_
_entity.id
_entity.type
_entity.pdbx_description
1 polymer ?
#
loop_
_entity_poly.entity_id
_entity_poly.type
_entity_poly.pdbx_seq_one_letter_code
_entity_poly.pdbx_strand_id
1 'polypeptide(L)'
;MSSPRPGALTLGNDVVDRIMTFCPDFGTLHKVALVSKEFLNVYRNHPKSITRAVAYNIVGPALPAAIRLIRYPLDDHVSTDTDPVDVATACPEGQNASTLTGEEQCRLLENAAIVQALEDVFSLRHKSRFSRSSVLTGVESERFRRAAYRAMLFYRLFPGDNLDYDELSDMDADQVERVRERRAAVLDVYKTRELLELYSFVRFMRWIFREVSQGESGEHLDVLLSSGPEGALQAWESQTDDGTLESIGYSFVDDATPFLGGYYSLPFATIWEKRKEDPLFISHGKDQEGGPPEPPNEDDGASPAWWLLDEVHGENDTCSHCAAPNGLKLLTETNWHKSRLMDMPTQLLKGLLNRSPSVTQVLSALLREIYLAAAPASPWPELRGPHQGVEGAVWVGKVFDFAEEMYRGQPTNASTSTSELATWGRSDSLCEDCLKRFLQEHVWRWVLAERVKGGWVPPEDCWYGYNCRTQTDKQAHELGKNVGFVFDFSPSG
;
A
#
# COMPACT_ATOMS: atom_id res chain seq x y z
N MET A 1 -4.13 66.25 -19.90
CA MET A 1 -3.03 65.52 -19.24
C MET A 1 -3.57 64.19 -18.77
N SER A 2 -3.33 63.13 -19.54
CA SER A 2 -3.81 61.78 -19.25
C SER A 2 -2.97 61.22 -18.11
N SER A 3 -3.60 60.96 -16.95
CA SER A 3 -2.93 60.33 -15.82
C SER A 3 -2.41 58.95 -16.27
N PRO A 4 -1.12 58.61 -16.08
CA PRO A 4 -0.60 57.29 -16.40
C PRO A 4 -1.41 56.28 -15.58
N ARG A 5 -2.12 55.37 -16.27
CA ARG A 5 -2.85 54.27 -15.60
C ARG A 5 -1.85 53.58 -14.67
N PRO A 6 -2.11 53.52 -13.35
CA PRO A 6 -1.19 52.91 -12.41
C PRO A 6 -0.96 51.45 -12.79
N GLY A 7 0.26 51.22 -13.30
CA GLY A 7 1.07 50.01 -13.18
C GLY A 7 0.35 48.67 -13.31
N ALA A 8 0.04 48.26 -14.55
CA ALA A 8 0.25 46.86 -14.86
C ALA A 8 1.74 46.59 -14.63
N LEU A 9 2.09 45.77 -13.64
CA LEU A 9 3.44 45.24 -13.48
C LEU A 9 3.73 44.46 -14.77
N THR A 10 4.38 45.10 -15.74
CA THR A 10 4.80 44.46 -16.99
C THR A 10 5.96 43.55 -16.65
N LEU A 11 5.66 42.36 -16.13
CA LEU A 11 6.61 41.27 -16.03
C LEU A 11 7.06 40.93 -17.46
N GLY A 12 8.36 40.68 -17.63
CA GLY A 12 8.88 40.19 -18.90
C GLY A 12 8.24 38.86 -19.26
N ASN A 13 8.06 38.59 -20.56
CA ASN A 13 7.46 37.33 -21.04
C ASN A 13 8.25 36.10 -20.58
N ASP A 14 9.57 36.23 -20.43
CA ASP A 14 10.48 35.23 -19.89
C ASP A 14 10.21 34.92 -18.41
N VAL A 15 9.92 35.95 -17.60
CA VAL A 15 9.54 35.79 -16.20
C VAL A 15 8.17 35.11 -16.09
N VAL A 16 7.21 35.51 -16.93
CA VAL A 16 5.88 34.88 -16.98
C VAL A 16 6.00 33.41 -17.41
N ASP A 17 6.77 33.11 -18.46
CA ASP A 17 7.03 31.73 -18.92
C ASP A 17 7.60 30.90 -17.77
N ARG A 18 8.62 31.42 -17.09
CA ARG A 18 9.24 30.76 -15.94
C ARG A 18 8.25 30.51 -14.80
N ILE A 19 7.41 31.48 -14.44
CA ILE A 19 6.35 31.29 -13.43
C ILE A 19 5.40 30.16 -13.84
N MET A 20 4.97 30.12 -15.11
CA MET A 20 4.06 29.09 -15.60
C MET A 20 4.72 27.69 -15.58
N THR A 21 6.03 27.59 -15.83
CA THR A 21 6.76 26.31 -15.72
C THR A 21 6.80 25.73 -14.30
N PHE A 22 6.54 26.52 -13.26
CA PHE A 22 6.47 26.09 -11.87
C PHE A 22 5.06 25.75 -11.39
N CYS A 23 4.05 25.77 -12.26
CA CYS A 23 2.72 25.31 -11.87
C CYS A 23 2.78 23.82 -11.48
N PRO A 24 2.17 23.43 -10.33
CA PRO A 24 2.24 22.06 -9.82
C PRO A 24 1.47 21.06 -10.70
N ASP A 25 0.41 21.52 -11.36
CA ASP A 25 -0.48 20.69 -12.18
C ASP A 25 -1.09 21.48 -13.35
N PHE A 26 -1.72 20.78 -14.28
CA PHE A 26 -2.35 21.39 -15.47
C PHE A 26 -3.56 22.28 -15.12
N GLY A 27 -4.30 21.98 -14.05
CA GLY A 27 -5.43 22.79 -13.60
C GLY A 27 -4.99 24.16 -13.07
N THR A 28 -3.92 24.20 -12.31
CA THR A 28 -3.26 25.42 -11.83
C THR A 28 -2.70 26.21 -13.01
N LEU A 29 -2.03 25.54 -13.95
CA LEU A 29 -1.55 26.17 -15.18
C LEU A 29 -2.68 26.84 -15.97
N HIS A 30 -3.81 26.14 -16.15
CA HIS A 30 -4.97 26.68 -16.86
C HIS A 30 -5.54 27.93 -16.16
N LYS A 31 -5.70 27.87 -14.83
CA LYS A 31 -6.15 29.02 -14.03
C LYS A 31 -5.20 30.21 -14.17
N VAL A 32 -3.89 29.97 -14.09
CA VAL A 32 -2.84 31.00 -14.24
C VAL A 32 -2.88 31.63 -15.64
N ALA A 33 -3.04 30.82 -16.69
CA ALA A 33 -3.18 31.32 -18.06
C ALA A 33 -4.40 32.23 -18.25
N LEU A 34 -5.45 32.05 -17.45
CA LEU A 34 -6.69 32.84 -17.51
C LEU A 34 -6.67 34.13 -16.66
N VAL A 35 -5.66 34.34 -15.81
CA VAL A 35 -5.59 35.52 -14.93
C VAL A 35 -5.46 36.83 -15.74
N SER A 36 -4.74 36.81 -16.86
CA SER A 36 -4.52 38.00 -17.70
C SER A 36 -4.24 37.64 -19.15
N LYS A 37 -4.35 38.64 -20.05
CA LYS A 37 -4.05 38.46 -21.48
C LYS A 37 -2.57 38.20 -21.73
N GLU A 38 -1.71 38.79 -20.91
CA GLU A 38 -0.26 38.64 -20.95
C GLU A 38 0.13 37.18 -20.70
N PHE A 39 -0.37 36.57 -19.62
CA PHE A 39 -0.14 35.16 -19.30
C PHE A 39 -0.68 34.22 -20.39
N LEU A 40 -1.90 34.49 -20.88
CA LEU A 40 -2.46 33.71 -21.99
C LEU A 40 -1.61 33.79 -23.27
N ASN A 41 -1.09 34.98 -23.58
CA ASN A 41 -0.22 35.18 -24.74
C ASN A 41 1.11 34.43 -24.59
N VAL A 42 1.74 34.49 -23.42
CA VAL A 42 2.96 33.71 -23.14
C VAL A 42 2.69 32.22 -23.30
N TYR A 43 1.60 31.71 -22.71
CA TYR A 43 1.22 30.30 -22.87
C TYR A 43 1.01 29.89 -24.33
N ARG A 44 0.32 30.72 -25.12
CA ARG A 44 0.09 30.47 -26.56
C ARG A 44 1.37 30.46 -27.38
N ASN A 45 2.36 31.25 -26.99
CA ASN A 45 3.66 31.31 -27.65
C ASN A 45 4.57 30.14 -27.26
N HIS A 46 4.44 29.60 -26.04
CA HIS A 46 5.32 28.56 -25.49
C HIS A 46 4.60 27.32 -24.93
N PRO A 47 3.52 26.80 -25.55
CA PRO A 47 2.69 25.77 -24.92
C PRO A 47 3.46 24.47 -24.71
N LYS A 48 4.34 24.11 -25.66
CA LYS A 48 5.16 22.90 -25.58
C LYS A 48 6.07 22.90 -24.36
N SER A 49 6.81 23.99 -24.15
CA SER A 49 7.79 24.05 -23.07
C SER A 49 7.11 24.13 -21.70
N ILE A 50 6.06 24.94 -21.59
CA ILE A 50 5.31 25.12 -20.35
C ILE A 50 4.58 23.84 -19.97
N THR A 51 3.79 23.25 -20.88
CA THR A 51 3.05 22.01 -20.59
C THR A 51 4.00 20.87 -20.27
N ARG A 52 5.15 20.75 -20.95
CA ARG A 52 6.15 19.72 -20.62
C ARG A 52 6.79 19.94 -19.25
N ALA A 53 7.06 21.19 -18.85
CA ALA A 53 7.58 21.50 -17.53
C ALA A 53 6.57 21.17 -16.42
N VAL A 54 5.29 21.50 -16.64
CA VAL A 54 4.22 21.12 -15.69
C VAL A 54 4.05 19.60 -15.63
N ALA A 55 4.11 18.90 -16.76
CA ALA A 55 4.13 17.44 -16.78
C ALA A 55 5.31 16.88 -15.96
N TYR A 56 6.50 17.48 -16.08
CA TYR A 56 7.67 17.12 -15.27
C TYR A 56 7.47 17.39 -13.77
N ASN A 57 6.76 18.45 -13.38
CA ASN A 57 6.46 18.70 -11.97
C ASN A 57 5.53 17.62 -11.37
N ILE A 58 4.64 17.04 -12.18
CA ILE A 58 3.71 15.98 -11.76
C ILE A 58 4.44 14.64 -11.58
N VAL A 59 5.18 14.20 -12.60
CA VAL A 59 5.75 12.82 -12.64
C VAL A 59 7.25 12.76 -12.38
N GLY A 60 7.91 13.91 -12.28
CA GLY A 60 9.35 14.02 -12.05
C GLY A 60 10.20 13.56 -13.26
N PRO A 61 11.43 13.09 -12.99
CA PRO A 61 12.34 12.59 -14.04
C PRO A 61 11.82 11.38 -14.82
N ALA A 62 10.78 10.68 -14.32
CA ALA A 62 10.14 9.55 -15.00
C ALA A 62 9.25 9.95 -16.19
N LEU A 63 9.16 11.25 -16.52
CA LEU A 63 8.34 11.78 -17.61
C LEU A 63 8.47 11.05 -18.96
N PRO A 64 9.67 10.63 -19.43
CA PRO A 64 9.78 9.88 -20.68
C PRO A 64 8.97 8.58 -20.70
N ALA A 65 9.01 7.81 -19.61
CA ALA A 65 8.24 6.57 -19.47
C ALA A 65 6.73 6.86 -19.36
N ALA A 66 6.35 7.90 -18.63
CA ALA A 66 4.94 8.31 -18.49
C ALA A 66 4.34 8.79 -19.84
N ILE A 67 5.09 9.56 -20.63
CA ILE A 67 4.66 9.99 -21.97
C ILE A 67 4.55 8.79 -22.91
N ARG A 68 5.48 7.83 -22.84
CA ARG A 68 5.40 6.58 -23.62
C ARG A 68 4.09 5.85 -23.32
N LEU A 69 3.74 5.71 -22.04
CA LEU A 69 2.52 5.05 -21.59
C LEU A 69 1.24 5.70 -22.16
N ILE A 70 1.09 7.02 -22.02
CA ILE A 70 -0.15 7.71 -22.45
C ILE A 70 -0.26 7.82 -23.97
N ARG A 71 0.86 7.73 -24.71
CA ARG A 71 0.86 7.77 -26.18
C ARG A 71 0.67 6.41 -26.82
N TYR A 72 0.82 5.35 -26.04
CA TYR A 72 0.48 4.03 -26.50
C TYR A 72 -1.02 4.00 -26.86
N PRO A 73 -1.38 3.59 -28.10
CA PRO A 73 -2.77 3.58 -28.54
C PRO A 73 -3.60 2.65 -27.66
N LEU A 74 -4.78 3.12 -27.22
CA LEU A 74 -5.69 2.32 -26.39
C LEU A 74 -6.53 1.35 -27.22
N ASP A 75 -6.79 1.68 -28.49
CA ASP A 75 -7.77 0.96 -29.32
C ASP A 75 -7.12 -0.07 -30.27
N ASP A 76 -5.80 -0.06 -30.42
CA ASP A 76 -5.09 -1.06 -31.23
C ASP A 76 -4.68 -2.21 -30.32
N HIS A 77 -5.59 -3.18 -30.19
CA HIS A 77 -5.20 -4.52 -29.76
C HIS A 77 -4.03 -4.96 -30.63
N VAL A 78 -2.90 -5.23 -30.00
CA VAL A 78 -1.72 -5.69 -30.72
C VAL A 78 -2.06 -7.05 -31.27
N SER A 79 -2.36 -7.11 -32.57
CA SER A 79 -2.64 -8.36 -33.26
C SER A 79 -1.61 -9.40 -32.85
N THR A 80 -2.08 -10.62 -32.59
CA THR A 80 -1.24 -11.78 -32.24
C THR A 80 -0.10 -11.99 -33.25
N ASP A 81 -0.28 -11.50 -34.48
CA ASP A 81 0.67 -11.55 -35.59
C ASP A 81 1.73 -10.43 -35.59
N THR A 82 1.66 -9.47 -34.67
CA THR A 82 2.64 -8.37 -34.62
C THR A 82 4.00 -8.90 -34.16
N ASP A 83 5.05 -8.60 -34.93
CA ASP A 83 6.41 -9.03 -34.63
C ASP A 83 6.82 -8.58 -33.22
N PRO A 84 7.35 -9.49 -32.37
CA PRO A 84 7.87 -9.16 -31.04
C PRO A 84 8.79 -7.92 -31.01
N VAL A 85 9.62 -7.74 -32.04
CA VAL A 85 10.56 -6.62 -32.17
C VAL A 85 9.82 -5.30 -32.40
N ASP A 86 8.75 -5.31 -33.20
CA ASP A 86 7.94 -4.13 -33.44
C ASP A 86 7.20 -3.70 -32.18
N VAL A 87 6.68 -4.65 -31.40
CA VAL A 87 6.05 -4.39 -30.09
C VAL A 87 7.07 -3.80 -29.11
N ALA A 88 8.26 -4.38 -29.06
CA ALA A 88 9.32 -3.96 -28.16
C ALA A 88 9.85 -2.55 -28.47
N THR A 89 9.89 -2.19 -29.76
CA THR A 89 10.36 -0.90 -30.26
C THR A 89 9.25 0.14 -30.46
N ALA A 90 7.98 -0.25 -30.32
CA ALA A 90 6.84 0.66 -30.36
C ALA A 90 7.01 1.73 -29.27
N CYS A 91 7.27 2.96 -29.72
CA CYS A 91 7.51 4.16 -28.92
C CYS A 91 8.75 4.07 -27.99
N PRO A 92 9.99 4.22 -28.47
CA PRO A 92 11.15 4.34 -27.58
C PRO A 92 10.97 5.53 -26.62
N GLU A 93 11.61 5.50 -25.45
CA GLU A 93 11.57 6.59 -24.44
C GLU A 93 12.29 7.88 -24.90
N GLY A 94 12.54 8.03 -26.20
CA GLY A 94 13.24 9.15 -26.82
C GLY A 94 12.32 10.11 -27.57
N GLN A 95 12.40 11.39 -27.17
CA GLN A 95 12.05 12.58 -27.99
C GLN A 95 10.65 12.61 -28.62
N ASN A 96 9.67 12.52 -27.75
CA ASN A 96 8.31 12.92 -28.07
C ASN A 96 8.14 14.44 -27.83
N ALA A 97 8.51 15.24 -28.84
CA ALA A 97 8.52 16.71 -28.81
C ALA A 97 7.16 17.37 -29.13
N SER A 98 6.11 16.59 -29.38
CA SER A 98 4.77 17.13 -29.58
C SER A 98 4.15 17.58 -28.25
N THR A 99 3.33 18.62 -28.31
CA THR A 99 2.54 19.13 -27.19
C THR A 99 1.62 18.04 -26.67
N LEU A 100 1.44 17.95 -25.35
CA LEU A 100 0.43 17.06 -24.78
C LEU A 100 -0.98 17.57 -25.09
N THR A 101 -1.83 16.72 -25.65
CA THR A 101 -3.27 16.99 -25.81
C THR A 101 -3.97 17.07 -24.45
N GLY A 102 -5.19 17.60 -24.41
CA GLY A 102 -5.97 17.64 -23.17
C GLY A 102 -6.25 16.24 -22.60
N GLU A 103 -6.51 15.27 -23.48
CA GLU A 103 -6.74 13.87 -23.10
C GLU A 103 -5.47 13.20 -22.55
N GLU A 104 -4.32 13.43 -23.19
CA GLU A 104 -3.02 12.97 -22.69
C GLU A 104 -2.72 13.58 -21.30
N GLN A 105 -3.07 14.85 -21.07
CA GLN A 105 -2.91 15.52 -19.78
C GLN A 105 -3.77 14.87 -18.69
N CYS A 106 -5.03 14.54 -18.98
CA CYS A 106 -5.91 13.83 -18.04
C CYS A 106 -5.36 12.44 -17.70
N ARG A 107 -5.01 11.63 -18.71
CA ARG A 107 -4.43 10.31 -18.51
C ARG A 107 -3.11 10.35 -17.74
N LEU A 108 -2.29 11.40 -17.93
CA LEU A 108 -1.06 11.57 -17.17
C LEU A 108 -1.34 11.81 -15.68
N LEU A 109 -2.34 12.64 -15.36
CA LEU A 109 -2.74 12.92 -13.97
C LEU A 109 -3.29 11.67 -13.28
N GLU A 110 -4.14 10.90 -13.96
CA GLU A 110 -4.70 9.64 -13.45
C GLU A 110 -3.59 8.64 -13.14
N ASN A 111 -2.71 8.36 -14.10
CA ASN A 111 -1.59 7.44 -13.88
C ASN A 111 -0.63 7.95 -12.79
N ALA A 112 -0.37 9.26 -12.71
CA ALA A 112 0.47 9.84 -11.67
C ALA A 112 -0.11 9.67 -10.28
N ALA A 113 -1.43 9.76 -10.11
CA ALA A 113 -2.10 9.52 -8.84
C ALA A 113 -1.92 8.06 -8.39
N ILE A 114 -2.13 7.10 -9.30
CA ILE A 114 -1.93 5.66 -9.01
C ILE A 114 -0.48 5.39 -8.60
N VAL A 115 0.49 5.90 -9.37
CA VAL A 115 1.92 5.71 -9.08
C VAL A 115 2.31 6.36 -7.75
N GLN A 116 1.81 7.55 -7.43
CA GLN A 116 2.07 8.21 -6.15
C GLN A 116 1.51 7.38 -4.97
N ALA A 117 0.29 6.88 -5.08
CA ALA A 117 -0.31 6.06 -4.03
C ALA A 117 0.47 4.75 -3.81
N LEU A 118 0.90 4.07 -4.89
CA LEU A 118 1.77 2.91 -4.79
C LEU A 118 3.15 3.25 -4.20
N GLU A 119 3.70 4.42 -4.51
CA GLU A 119 4.97 4.90 -3.94
C GLU A 119 4.84 5.15 -2.44
N ASP A 120 3.72 5.71 -1.99
CA ASP A 120 3.41 5.92 -0.57
C ASP A 120 3.33 4.58 0.17
N VAL A 121 2.65 3.57 -0.40
CA VAL A 121 2.57 2.21 0.15
C VAL A 121 3.95 1.55 0.19
N PHE A 122 4.71 1.65 -0.90
CA PHE A 122 6.08 1.11 -0.99
C PHE A 122 6.99 1.75 0.05
N SER A 123 6.97 3.07 0.17
CA SER A 123 7.78 3.81 1.13
C SER A 123 7.43 3.42 2.56
N LEU A 124 6.13 3.37 2.90
CA LEU A 124 5.65 2.93 4.21
C LEU A 124 6.09 1.50 4.56
N ARG A 125 6.28 0.63 3.56
CA ARG A 125 6.63 -0.79 3.76
C ARG A 125 8.12 -1.06 3.77
N HIS A 126 8.86 -0.40 2.90
CA HIS A 126 10.24 -0.75 2.55
C HIS A 126 11.24 0.36 2.87
N LYS A 127 10.81 1.63 2.96
CA LYS A 127 11.70 2.76 3.24
C LYS A 127 11.64 3.20 4.70
N SER A 128 10.45 3.51 5.19
CA SER A 128 10.24 4.06 6.53
C SER A 128 8.84 3.76 7.02
N ARG A 129 8.71 3.23 8.24
CA ARG A 129 7.40 2.96 8.84
C ARG A 129 6.69 4.20 9.40
N PHE A 130 7.39 5.34 9.50
CA PHE A 130 6.93 6.53 10.23
C PHE A 130 6.14 7.53 9.40
N SER A 131 6.04 7.34 8.08
CA SER A 131 5.37 8.27 7.18
C SER A 131 4.37 7.54 6.29
N ARG A 132 3.15 8.08 6.20
CA ARG A 132 2.13 7.59 5.27
C ARG A 132 2.33 8.10 3.84
N SER A 133 3.10 9.16 3.67
CA SER A 133 3.54 9.65 2.35
C SER A 133 4.95 9.18 2.06
N SER A 134 5.29 9.08 0.77
CA SER A 134 6.63 8.71 0.33
C SER A 134 7.70 9.60 0.95
N VAL A 135 8.71 8.95 1.52
CA VAL A 135 9.99 9.55 1.96
C VAL A 135 11.16 9.02 1.12
N LEU A 136 10.86 8.51 -0.09
CA LEU A 136 11.90 8.18 -1.05
C LEU A 136 12.69 9.44 -1.41
N THR A 137 14.01 9.30 -1.58
CA THR A 137 14.82 10.36 -2.17
C THR A 137 14.39 10.60 -3.62
N GLY A 138 14.76 11.75 -4.19
CA GLY A 138 14.41 12.04 -5.59
C GLY A 138 14.90 10.99 -6.60
N VAL A 139 16.04 10.35 -6.32
CA VAL A 139 16.62 9.30 -7.18
C VAL A 139 15.86 7.97 -7.00
N GLU A 140 15.54 7.58 -5.77
CA GLU A 140 14.74 6.38 -5.49
C GLU A 140 13.32 6.51 -6.08
N SER A 141 12.70 7.68 -5.90
CA SER A 141 11.39 8.01 -6.47
C SER A 141 11.43 7.97 -8.01
N GLU A 142 12.48 8.48 -8.66
CA GLU A 142 12.65 8.32 -10.10
C GLU A 142 12.68 6.85 -10.52
N ARG A 143 13.49 6.00 -9.87
CA ARG A 143 13.60 4.57 -10.20
C ARG A 143 12.24 3.88 -10.03
N PHE A 144 11.56 4.14 -8.90
CA PHE A 144 10.24 3.59 -8.59
C PHE A 144 9.21 3.98 -9.65
N ARG A 145 9.04 5.28 -9.91
CA ARG A 145 8.04 5.79 -10.86
C ARG A 145 8.31 5.30 -12.28
N ARG A 146 9.58 5.30 -12.71
CA ARG A 146 9.97 4.79 -14.03
C ARG A 146 9.63 3.30 -14.17
N ALA A 147 9.93 2.49 -13.16
CA ALA A 147 9.55 1.09 -13.13
C ALA A 147 8.02 0.92 -13.17
N ALA A 148 7.28 1.71 -12.39
CA ALA A 148 5.82 1.67 -12.36
C ALA A 148 5.18 1.99 -13.73
N TYR A 149 5.60 3.07 -14.40
CA TYR A 149 5.08 3.41 -15.73
C TYR A 149 5.43 2.36 -16.78
N ARG A 150 6.59 1.71 -16.68
CA ARG A 150 6.98 0.59 -17.56
C ARG A 150 6.13 -0.65 -17.30
N ALA A 151 5.80 -0.95 -16.04
CA ALA A 151 4.87 -2.03 -15.69
C ALA A 151 3.45 -1.75 -16.18
N MET A 152 2.96 -0.51 -16.07
CA MET A 152 1.67 -0.09 -16.64
C MET A 152 1.65 -0.26 -18.17
N LEU A 153 2.75 0.08 -18.85
CA LEU A 153 2.85 -0.11 -20.30
C LEU A 153 2.85 -1.60 -20.65
N PHE A 154 3.62 -2.41 -19.91
CA PHE A 154 3.64 -3.85 -20.10
C PHE A 154 2.25 -4.47 -19.94
N TYR A 155 1.50 -4.05 -18.93
CA TYR A 155 0.09 -4.43 -18.75
C TYR A 155 -0.76 -4.07 -19.97
N ARG A 156 -0.68 -2.83 -20.47
CA ARG A 156 -1.42 -2.41 -21.67
C ARG A 156 -1.05 -3.17 -22.94
N LEU A 157 0.20 -3.63 -23.05
CA LEU A 157 0.66 -4.46 -24.16
C LEU A 157 0.11 -5.89 -24.10
N PHE A 158 -0.15 -6.38 -22.89
CA PHE A 158 -0.58 -7.76 -22.63
C PHE A 158 -1.71 -7.77 -21.59
N PRO A 159 -2.88 -7.17 -21.88
CA PRO A 159 -3.96 -7.05 -20.89
C PRO A 159 -4.43 -8.45 -20.45
N GLY A 160 -4.57 -8.64 -19.14
CA GLY A 160 -5.11 -9.88 -18.57
C GLY A 160 -6.64 -9.91 -18.52
N ASP A 161 -7.27 -8.73 -18.45
CA ASP A 161 -8.71 -8.51 -18.26
C ASP A 161 -9.52 -8.50 -19.56
N ASN A 162 -8.85 -8.35 -20.70
CA ASN A 162 -9.50 -8.17 -22.01
C ASN A 162 -9.28 -9.36 -22.96
N LEU A 163 -9.11 -10.55 -22.39
CA LEU A 163 -8.99 -11.79 -23.16
C LEU A 163 -10.39 -12.38 -23.31
N ASP A 164 -10.87 -12.48 -24.55
CA ASP A 164 -12.10 -13.21 -24.82
C ASP A 164 -11.88 -14.69 -24.46
N TYR A 165 -12.79 -15.25 -23.67
CA TYR A 165 -12.71 -16.64 -23.24
C TYR A 165 -12.69 -17.59 -24.43
N ASP A 166 -13.49 -17.30 -25.44
CA ASP A 166 -13.56 -18.13 -26.64
C ASP A 166 -12.19 -18.14 -27.33
N GLU A 167 -11.51 -16.99 -27.40
CA GLU A 167 -10.15 -16.89 -27.94
C GLU A 167 -9.13 -17.69 -27.12
N LEU A 168 -9.16 -17.61 -25.77
CA LEU A 168 -8.23 -18.33 -24.90
C LEU A 168 -8.37 -19.86 -25.02
N SER A 169 -9.61 -20.34 -25.11
CA SER A 169 -9.89 -21.78 -25.20
C SER A 169 -9.39 -22.41 -26.51
N ASP A 170 -9.31 -21.59 -27.57
CA ASP A 170 -8.82 -21.99 -28.89
C ASP A 170 -7.30 -21.79 -29.05
N MET A 171 -6.60 -21.20 -28.06
CA MET A 171 -5.16 -21.00 -28.14
C MET A 171 -4.39 -22.33 -28.01
N ASP A 172 -3.65 -22.68 -29.06
CA ASP A 172 -2.70 -23.78 -29.00
C ASP A 172 -1.42 -23.43 -28.21
N ALA A 173 -0.64 -24.46 -27.88
CA ALA A 173 0.60 -24.30 -27.14
C ALA A 173 1.61 -23.39 -27.84
N ASP A 174 1.61 -23.36 -29.19
CA ASP A 174 2.52 -22.54 -29.97
C ASP A 174 2.12 -21.06 -29.88
N GLN A 175 0.82 -20.74 -29.83
CA GLN A 175 0.30 -19.39 -29.61
C GLN A 175 0.67 -18.89 -28.21
N VAL A 176 0.52 -19.72 -27.18
CA VAL A 176 0.92 -19.39 -25.81
C VAL A 176 2.42 -19.09 -25.74
N GLU A 177 3.25 -19.92 -26.38
CA GLU A 177 4.69 -19.71 -26.41
C GLU A 177 5.08 -18.42 -27.16
N ARG A 178 4.44 -18.12 -28.30
CA ARG A 178 4.64 -16.85 -29.01
C ARG A 178 4.35 -15.64 -28.14
N VAL A 179 3.31 -15.69 -27.29
CA VAL A 179 3.00 -14.59 -26.38
C VAL A 179 4.06 -14.45 -25.29
N ARG A 180 4.58 -15.55 -24.76
CA ARG A 180 5.70 -15.53 -23.80
C ARG A 180 6.96 -14.95 -24.41
N GLU A 181 7.31 -15.34 -25.64
CA GLU A 181 8.43 -14.77 -26.40
C GLU A 181 8.25 -13.27 -26.61
N ARG A 182 7.03 -12.80 -26.94
CA ARG A 182 6.71 -11.37 -27.09
C ARG A 182 6.89 -10.60 -25.80
N ARG A 183 6.42 -11.14 -24.66
CA ARG A 183 6.64 -10.54 -23.34
C ARG A 183 8.12 -10.41 -23.03
N ALA A 184 8.91 -11.46 -23.28
CA ALA A 184 10.35 -11.43 -23.09
C ALA A 184 11.03 -10.40 -24.01
N ALA A 185 10.63 -10.32 -25.28
CA ALA A 185 11.18 -9.35 -26.24
C ALA A 185 10.94 -7.89 -25.79
N VAL A 186 9.74 -7.58 -25.28
CA VAL A 186 9.42 -6.24 -24.75
C VAL A 186 10.32 -5.87 -23.57
N LEU A 187 10.54 -6.81 -22.64
CA LEU A 187 11.37 -6.58 -21.47
C LEU A 187 12.88 -6.54 -21.80
N ASP A 188 13.33 -7.28 -22.83
CA ASP A 188 14.74 -7.35 -23.21
C ASP A 188 15.30 -6.03 -23.77
N VAL A 189 14.44 -5.07 -24.14
CA VAL A 189 14.84 -3.73 -24.56
C VAL A 189 15.48 -2.93 -23.42
N TYR A 190 15.12 -3.24 -22.17
CA TYR A 190 15.63 -2.51 -21.01
C TYR A 190 17.03 -2.98 -20.62
N LYS A 191 17.89 -2.04 -20.21
CA LYS A 191 19.21 -2.36 -19.68
C LYS A 191 19.07 -3.18 -18.40
N THR A 192 20.07 -3.99 -18.06
CA THR A 192 20.05 -4.83 -16.85
C THR A 192 19.62 -4.08 -15.60
N ARG A 193 20.21 -2.91 -15.32
CA ARG A 193 19.82 -2.07 -14.17
C ARG A 193 18.35 -1.67 -14.17
N GLU A 194 17.84 -1.24 -15.32
CA GLU A 194 16.44 -0.82 -15.49
C GLU A 194 15.48 -2.00 -15.34
N LEU A 195 15.89 -3.17 -15.80
CA LEU A 195 15.13 -4.39 -15.71
C LEU A 195 15.10 -4.93 -14.26
N LEU A 196 16.16 -4.72 -13.49
CA LEU A 196 16.21 -5.00 -12.04
C LEU A 196 15.33 -4.05 -11.22
N GLU A 197 15.27 -2.76 -11.59
CA GLU A 197 14.32 -1.79 -11.02
C GLU A 197 12.87 -2.23 -11.28
N LEU A 198 12.55 -2.61 -12.53
CA LEU A 198 11.23 -3.14 -12.90
C LEU A 198 10.89 -4.43 -12.17
N TYR A 199 11.82 -5.38 -12.10
CA TYR A 199 11.66 -6.64 -11.36
C TYR A 199 11.34 -6.38 -9.88
N SER A 200 12.05 -5.44 -9.25
CA SER A 200 11.82 -5.06 -7.85
C SER A 200 10.42 -4.47 -7.63
N PHE A 201 9.96 -3.64 -8.57
CA PHE A 201 8.60 -3.10 -8.53
C PHE A 201 7.54 -4.18 -8.73
N VAL A 202 7.73 -5.13 -9.65
CA VAL A 202 6.82 -6.27 -9.85
C VAL A 202 6.77 -7.16 -8.60
N ARG A 203 7.90 -7.41 -7.94
CA ARG A 203 7.92 -8.14 -6.66
C ARG A 203 7.18 -7.40 -5.55
N PHE A 204 7.23 -6.08 -5.54
CA PHE A 204 6.41 -5.27 -4.63
C PHE A 204 4.90 -5.42 -4.93
N MET A 205 4.47 -5.41 -6.19
CA MET A 205 3.07 -5.70 -6.54
C MET A 205 2.66 -7.12 -6.11
N ARG A 206 3.53 -8.12 -6.33
CA ARG A 206 3.30 -9.50 -5.88
C ARG A 206 3.14 -9.58 -4.35
N TRP A 207 3.93 -8.78 -3.62
CA TRP A 207 3.79 -8.64 -2.17
C TRP A 207 2.43 -8.06 -1.79
N ILE A 208 1.97 -6.98 -2.44
CA ILE A 208 0.63 -6.41 -2.18
C ILE A 208 -0.43 -7.50 -2.30
N PHE A 209 -0.47 -8.22 -3.42
CA PHE A 209 -1.46 -9.28 -3.63
C PHE A 209 -1.37 -10.37 -2.56
N ARG A 210 -0.16 -10.85 -2.23
CA ARG A 210 0.03 -11.85 -1.18
C ARG A 210 -0.51 -11.40 0.18
N GLU A 211 -0.27 -10.15 0.56
CA GLU A 211 -0.77 -9.61 1.83
C GLU A 211 -2.29 -9.54 1.84
N VAL A 212 -2.88 -9.04 0.76
CA VAL A 212 -4.33 -8.87 0.63
C VAL A 212 -5.06 -10.22 0.61
N SER A 213 -4.52 -11.22 -0.09
CA SER A 213 -5.10 -12.58 -0.15
C SER A 213 -4.82 -13.42 1.11
N GLN A 214 -4.26 -12.83 2.17
CA GLN A 214 -3.92 -13.52 3.44
C GLN A 214 -3.03 -14.76 3.28
N GLY A 215 -2.30 -14.87 2.16
CA GLY A 215 -1.44 -16.01 1.83
C GLY A 215 -2.15 -17.23 1.23
N GLU A 216 -3.47 -17.21 1.00
CA GLU A 216 -4.21 -18.36 0.47
C GLU A 216 -4.09 -18.50 -1.06
N SER A 217 -3.76 -17.43 -1.79
CA SER A 217 -3.78 -17.35 -3.26
C SER A 217 -2.41 -17.58 -3.94
N GLY A 218 -1.46 -18.25 -3.29
CA GLY A 218 -0.07 -18.36 -3.79
C GLY A 218 0.06 -18.81 -5.24
N GLU A 219 -0.85 -19.68 -5.71
CA GLU A 219 -0.91 -20.22 -7.07
C GLU A 219 -1.40 -19.21 -8.12
N HIS A 220 -2.13 -18.16 -7.70
CA HIS A 220 -2.76 -17.19 -8.59
C HIS A 220 -2.07 -15.82 -8.61
N LEU A 221 -0.95 -15.65 -7.89
CA LEU A 221 -0.24 -14.37 -7.82
C LEU A 221 0.20 -13.85 -9.19
N ASP A 222 0.62 -14.73 -10.11
CA ASP A 222 1.01 -14.32 -11.46
C ASP A 222 -0.19 -13.89 -12.31
N VAL A 223 -1.36 -14.49 -12.07
CA VAL A 223 -2.63 -14.08 -12.67
C VAL A 223 -3.03 -12.69 -12.15
N LEU A 224 -2.95 -12.46 -10.83
CA LEU A 224 -3.24 -11.15 -10.23
C LEU A 224 -2.31 -10.05 -10.76
N LEU A 225 -1.02 -10.35 -10.97
CA LEU A 225 -0.07 -9.41 -11.58
C LEU A 225 -0.46 -8.95 -12.99
N SER A 226 -1.30 -9.72 -13.69
CA SER A 226 -1.83 -9.34 -15.00
C SER A 226 -2.89 -8.25 -14.94
N SER A 227 -3.37 -7.84 -13.75
CA SER A 227 -4.21 -6.64 -13.57
C SER A 227 -3.42 -5.32 -13.50
N GLY A 228 -2.09 -5.42 -13.52
CA GLY A 228 -1.19 -4.29 -13.50
C GLY A 228 -1.18 -3.48 -12.20
N PRO A 229 -0.53 -2.31 -12.20
CA PRO A 229 -0.37 -1.48 -11.00
C PRO A 229 -1.68 -0.93 -10.44
N GLU A 230 -2.66 -0.64 -11.29
CA GLU A 230 -3.98 -0.17 -10.86
C GLU A 230 -4.74 -1.25 -10.08
N GLY A 231 -4.77 -2.49 -10.58
CA GLY A 231 -5.36 -3.62 -9.87
C GLY A 231 -4.67 -3.91 -8.53
N ALA A 232 -3.34 -3.79 -8.47
CA ALA A 232 -2.60 -3.92 -7.21
C ALA A 232 -2.98 -2.82 -6.20
N LEU A 233 -3.09 -1.56 -6.65
CA LEU A 233 -3.52 -0.47 -5.78
C LEU A 233 -4.96 -0.68 -5.29
N GLN A 234 -5.87 -1.08 -6.19
CA GLN A 234 -7.26 -1.34 -5.86
C GLN A 234 -7.37 -2.46 -4.82
N ALA A 235 -6.65 -3.57 -4.99
CA ALA A 235 -6.61 -4.66 -4.03
C ALA A 235 -6.08 -4.21 -2.66
N TRP A 236 -5.05 -3.36 -2.64
CA TRP A 236 -4.55 -2.75 -1.40
C TRP A 236 -5.60 -1.84 -0.75
N GLU A 237 -6.28 -0.99 -1.50
CA GLU A 237 -7.26 -0.05 -0.94
C GLU A 237 -8.54 -0.74 -0.44
N SER A 238 -8.98 -1.79 -1.14
CA SER A 238 -10.12 -2.61 -0.76
C SER A 238 -9.79 -3.63 0.33
N GLN A 239 -8.50 -3.93 0.55
CA GLN A 239 -8.04 -5.04 1.38
C GLN A 239 -8.68 -6.38 0.98
N THR A 240 -8.98 -6.55 -0.32
CA THR A 240 -9.43 -7.81 -0.93
C THR A 240 -8.97 -7.88 -2.39
N ASP A 241 -8.59 -9.07 -2.85
CA ASP A 241 -8.28 -9.37 -4.25
C ASP A 241 -9.52 -9.79 -5.05
N ASP A 242 -10.69 -9.92 -4.40
CA ASP A 242 -11.94 -10.34 -5.05
C ASP A 242 -12.29 -9.46 -6.25
N GLY A 243 -12.23 -8.13 -6.10
CA GLY A 243 -12.53 -7.21 -7.19
C GLY A 243 -11.56 -7.35 -8.38
N THR A 244 -10.29 -7.68 -8.10
CA THR A 244 -9.29 -7.94 -9.13
C THR A 244 -9.57 -9.27 -9.83
N LEU A 245 -9.88 -10.32 -9.08
CA LEU A 245 -10.22 -11.63 -9.67
C LEU A 245 -11.55 -11.60 -10.44
N GLU A 246 -12.53 -10.84 -9.97
CA GLU A 246 -13.78 -10.60 -10.69
C GLU A 246 -13.51 -9.89 -12.03
N SER A 247 -12.61 -8.90 -12.05
CA SER A 247 -12.22 -8.21 -13.28
C SER A 247 -11.51 -9.12 -14.29
N ILE A 248 -10.75 -10.11 -13.82
CA ILE A 248 -10.07 -11.12 -14.65
C ILE A 248 -11.02 -12.26 -15.04
N GLY A 249 -12.15 -12.42 -14.32
CA GLY A 249 -13.11 -13.49 -14.50
C GLY A 249 -12.73 -14.77 -13.75
N TYR A 250 -13.08 -14.82 -12.46
CA TYR A 250 -12.76 -15.91 -11.51
C TYR A 250 -13.02 -17.33 -12.04
N SER A 251 -13.99 -17.53 -12.94
CA SER A 251 -14.28 -18.85 -13.54
C SER A 251 -13.18 -19.38 -14.47
N PHE A 252 -12.21 -18.56 -14.83
CA PHE A 252 -11.24 -18.85 -15.90
C PHE A 252 -9.81 -19.01 -15.39
N VAL A 253 -9.58 -18.98 -14.08
CA VAL A 253 -8.22 -18.98 -13.57
C VAL A 253 -7.47 -20.25 -13.99
N ASP A 254 -8.11 -21.41 -13.97
CA ASP A 254 -7.48 -22.67 -14.40
C ASP A 254 -7.18 -22.69 -15.91
N ASP A 255 -8.12 -22.22 -16.74
CA ASP A 255 -7.97 -22.22 -18.21
C ASP A 255 -7.05 -21.11 -18.73
N ALA A 256 -6.98 -19.97 -18.02
CA ALA A 256 -6.09 -18.86 -18.34
C ALA A 256 -4.67 -19.07 -17.77
N THR A 257 -4.46 -20.03 -16.88
CA THR A 257 -3.15 -20.33 -16.27
C THR A 257 -2.03 -20.58 -17.30
N PRO A 258 -2.23 -21.27 -18.44
CA PRO A 258 -1.18 -21.39 -19.45
C PRO A 258 -0.69 -20.03 -19.98
N PHE A 259 -1.59 -19.06 -20.10
CA PHE A 259 -1.32 -17.74 -20.66
C PHE A 259 -0.85 -16.72 -19.63
N LEU A 260 -1.47 -16.68 -18.46
CA LEU A 260 -1.17 -15.75 -17.37
C LEU A 260 -0.19 -16.32 -16.35
N GLY A 261 -0.01 -17.63 -16.33
CA GLY A 261 1.01 -18.30 -15.53
C GLY A 261 2.40 -17.79 -15.89
N GLY A 262 3.11 -17.32 -14.89
CA GLY A 262 4.42 -16.71 -15.06
C GLY A 262 4.42 -15.40 -15.82
N TYR A 263 3.33 -14.61 -15.75
CA TYR A 263 3.12 -13.37 -16.49
C TYR A 263 4.37 -12.46 -16.57
N TYR A 264 5.01 -12.22 -15.42
CA TYR A 264 6.32 -11.55 -15.35
C TYR A 264 7.49 -12.52 -15.11
N SER A 265 7.29 -13.58 -14.31
CA SER A 265 8.41 -14.42 -13.84
C SER A 265 9.10 -15.17 -14.99
N LEU A 266 8.35 -15.68 -15.98
CA LEU A 266 8.90 -16.35 -17.15
C LEU A 266 9.72 -15.41 -18.04
N PRO A 267 9.20 -14.26 -18.53
CA PRO A 267 9.99 -13.39 -19.39
C PRO A 267 11.23 -12.83 -18.67
N PHE A 268 11.19 -12.56 -17.36
CA PHE A 268 12.39 -12.24 -16.59
C PHE A 268 13.40 -13.40 -16.62
N ALA A 269 12.97 -14.63 -16.30
CA ALA A 269 13.84 -15.80 -16.29
C ALA A 269 14.51 -16.03 -17.66
N THR A 270 13.74 -15.94 -18.75
CA THR A 270 14.26 -16.06 -20.13
C THR A 270 15.35 -15.04 -20.42
N ILE A 271 15.17 -13.78 -20.00
CA ILE A 271 16.16 -12.72 -20.23
C ILE A 271 17.41 -12.93 -19.38
N TRP A 272 17.26 -13.35 -18.14
CA TRP A 272 18.36 -13.65 -17.22
C TRP A 272 19.23 -14.80 -17.72
N GLU A 273 18.59 -15.89 -18.16
CA GLU A 273 19.29 -16.99 -18.81
C GLU A 273 20.04 -16.53 -20.07
N LYS A 274 19.35 -15.77 -20.94
CA LYS A 274 19.95 -15.22 -22.17
C LYS A 274 21.15 -14.32 -21.89
N ARG A 275 21.08 -13.46 -20.86
CA ARG A 275 22.15 -12.54 -20.46
C ARG A 275 23.24 -13.24 -19.64
N LYS A 276 23.01 -14.48 -19.18
CA LYS A 276 23.85 -15.20 -18.21
C LYS A 276 24.06 -14.38 -16.92
N GLU A 277 23.02 -13.64 -16.56
CA GLU A 277 22.97 -12.82 -15.36
C GLU A 277 22.01 -13.51 -14.41
N ASP A 278 22.45 -13.84 -13.20
CA ASP A 278 21.52 -14.28 -12.15
C ASP A 278 21.14 -13.06 -11.31
N PRO A 279 19.86 -12.65 -11.28
CA PRO A 279 19.41 -11.49 -10.51
C PRO A 279 19.74 -11.59 -9.02
N LEU A 280 19.92 -12.81 -8.49
CA LEU A 280 20.29 -13.05 -7.09
C LEU A 280 21.77 -12.83 -6.83
N PHE A 281 22.65 -13.01 -7.82
CA PHE A 281 24.09 -12.81 -7.67
C PHE A 281 24.52 -11.34 -7.72
N ILE A 282 23.65 -10.42 -8.17
CA ILE A 282 24.01 -9.01 -8.33
C ILE A 282 23.81 -8.21 -7.02
N SER A 283 23.08 -8.73 -6.01
CA SER A 283 22.86 -8.06 -4.69
C SER A 283 24.00 -8.18 -3.73
N HIS A 284 24.61 -9.34 -3.68
CA HIS A 284 25.66 -9.60 -2.74
C HIS A 284 26.98 -9.30 -3.43
N GLY A 285 27.50 -8.10 -3.16
CA GLY A 285 28.87 -7.73 -3.50
C GLY A 285 29.81 -8.90 -3.22
N LYS A 286 30.73 -9.15 -4.15
CA LYS A 286 31.61 -10.32 -4.32
C LYS A 286 32.48 -10.74 -3.12
N ASP A 287 32.22 -10.26 -1.91
CA ASP A 287 33.10 -10.38 -0.77
C ASP A 287 32.77 -11.58 0.15
N GLN A 288 31.79 -12.42 -0.20
CA GLN A 288 31.57 -13.71 0.45
C GLN A 288 32.15 -14.86 -0.38
N GLU A 289 33.42 -15.17 -0.16
CA GLU A 289 34.08 -16.38 -0.65
C GLU A 289 33.51 -17.62 0.07
N GLY A 290 32.45 -18.25 -0.46
CA GLY A 290 31.98 -19.50 0.12
C GLY A 290 30.62 -20.01 -0.33
N GLY A 291 30.51 -20.45 -1.58
CA GLY A 291 29.36 -21.22 -2.09
C GLY A 291 28.33 -20.40 -2.86
N PRO A 292 27.55 -21.05 -3.77
CA PRO A 292 26.42 -20.40 -4.41
C PRO A 292 25.38 -20.04 -3.34
N PRO A 293 25.00 -18.76 -3.18
CA PRO A 293 23.95 -18.38 -2.25
C PRO A 293 22.65 -19.08 -2.65
N GLU A 294 22.01 -19.76 -1.70
CA GLU A 294 20.63 -20.19 -1.89
C GLU A 294 19.77 -18.94 -2.14
N PRO A 295 18.81 -19.00 -3.08
CA PRO A 295 17.87 -17.90 -3.28
C PRO A 295 17.26 -17.53 -1.92
N PRO A 296 17.31 -16.25 -1.50
CA PRO A 296 16.71 -15.85 -0.25
C PRO A 296 15.25 -16.29 -0.28
N ASN A 297 14.86 -17.06 0.74
CA ASN A 297 13.49 -17.54 0.88
C ASN A 297 12.57 -16.32 0.78
N GLU A 298 11.54 -16.37 -0.07
CA GLU A 298 10.66 -15.20 -0.28
C GLU A 298 10.05 -14.69 1.05
N ASP A 299 10.01 -15.55 2.06
CA ASP A 299 9.50 -15.28 3.40
C ASP A 299 10.54 -14.71 4.38
N ASP A 300 11.84 -14.78 4.06
CA ASP A 300 12.91 -14.37 4.98
C ASP A 300 13.07 -12.85 5.10
N GLY A 301 12.25 -12.06 4.38
CA GLY A 301 12.21 -10.61 4.51
C GLY A 301 13.43 -9.88 3.97
N ALA A 302 14.36 -10.58 3.31
CA ALA A 302 15.40 -9.96 2.49
C ALA A 302 14.71 -9.18 1.35
N SER A 303 14.55 -7.87 1.56
CA SER A 303 13.58 -7.10 0.81
C SER A 303 14.04 -6.93 -0.64
N PRO A 304 13.25 -7.38 -1.64
CA PRO A 304 13.54 -7.18 -3.06
C PRO A 304 13.55 -5.72 -3.51
N ALA A 305 13.29 -4.78 -2.59
CA ALA A 305 13.30 -3.34 -2.80
C ALA A 305 14.69 -2.74 -3.05
N TRP A 306 15.78 -3.50 -2.90
CA TRP A 306 17.17 -3.05 -2.98
C TRP A 306 17.57 -2.34 -4.27
N TRP A 307 16.93 -2.59 -5.42
CA TRP A 307 17.25 -1.81 -6.63
C TRP A 307 16.55 -0.45 -6.70
N LEU A 308 15.45 -0.32 -5.96
CA LEU A 308 14.66 0.90 -5.88
C LEU A 308 15.12 1.79 -4.72
N LEU A 309 15.78 1.23 -3.70
CA LEU A 309 16.22 1.91 -2.50
C LEU A 309 17.74 1.98 -2.42
N ASP A 310 18.26 3.14 -2.04
CA ASP A 310 19.68 3.33 -1.71
C ASP A 310 19.92 3.13 -0.20
N GLU A 311 18.92 3.43 0.64
CA GLU A 311 18.96 3.23 2.09
C GLU A 311 17.58 2.92 2.67
N VAL A 312 17.53 2.25 3.82
CA VAL A 312 16.30 1.93 4.55
C VAL A 312 16.33 2.55 5.94
N HIS A 313 15.31 3.35 6.29
CA HIS A 313 15.22 4.01 7.58
C HIS A 313 14.59 3.10 8.62
N GLY A 314 15.37 2.79 9.67
CA GLY A 314 14.91 1.94 10.76
C GLY A 314 14.96 0.44 10.46
N GLU A 315 15.79 0.01 9.50
CA GLU A 315 16.02 -1.42 9.20
C GLU A 315 16.51 -2.21 10.43
N ASN A 316 17.35 -1.58 11.25
CA ASN A 316 17.93 -2.17 12.44
C ASN A 316 17.21 -1.76 13.73
N ASP A 317 16.03 -1.17 13.62
CA ASP A 317 15.29 -0.75 14.80
C ASP A 317 14.84 -1.96 15.62
N THR A 318 14.87 -1.79 16.94
CA THR A 318 14.44 -2.79 17.90
C THR A 318 13.12 -2.43 18.53
N CYS A 319 12.34 -3.43 18.93
CA CYS A 319 11.14 -3.21 19.72
C CYS A 319 11.48 -2.44 21.00
N SER A 320 10.72 -1.39 21.30
CA SER A 320 10.94 -0.51 22.46
C SER A 320 10.92 -1.25 23.81
N HIS A 321 10.29 -2.43 23.88
CA HIS A 321 10.10 -3.16 25.14
C HIS A 321 10.82 -4.51 25.21
N CYS A 322 10.85 -5.30 24.14
CA CYS A 322 11.55 -6.60 24.14
C CYS A 322 12.91 -6.57 23.46
N ALA A 323 13.33 -5.42 22.91
CA ALA A 323 14.57 -5.23 22.16
C ALA A 323 14.75 -6.15 20.92
N ALA A 324 13.70 -6.87 20.49
CA ALA A 324 13.77 -7.73 19.33
C ALA A 324 14.03 -6.90 18.05
N PRO A 325 15.04 -7.26 17.22
CA PRO A 325 15.42 -6.53 16.01
C PRO A 325 14.45 -6.82 14.87
N ASN A 326 13.32 -6.11 14.85
CA ASN A 326 12.26 -6.32 13.86
C ASN A 326 12.26 -5.26 12.76
N GLY A 327 13.04 -4.18 12.90
CA GLY A 327 13.22 -3.17 11.87
C GLY A 327 11.92 -2.59 11.34
N LEU A 328 11.68 -2.74 10.04
CA LEU A 328 10.45 -2.31 9.37
C LEU A 328 9.20 -3.13 9.74
N LYS A 329 9.35 -4.30 10.36
CA LYS A 329 8.22 -5.09 10.88
C LYS A 329 7.69 -4.55 12.21
N LEU A 330 8.36 -3.56 12.80
CA LEU A 330 7.84 -2.87 13.98
C LEU A 330 6.58 -2.08 13.64
N LEU A 331 5.65 -2.12 14.59
CA LEU A 331 4.35 -1.50 14.54
C LEU A 331 4.36 -0.20 15.35
N THR A 332 3.75 0.82 14.76
CA THR A 332 3.66 2.21 15.22
C THR A 332 2.29 2.74 14.80
N GLU A 333 1.90 3.89 15.33
CA GLU A 333 0.61 4.52 15.00
C GLU A 333 0.36 4.66 13.48
N THR A 334 1.41 4.87 12.69
CA THR A 334 1.32 5.05 11.25
C THR A 334 1.06 3.76 10.48
N ASN A 335 1.35 2.59 11.06
CA ASN A 335 1.25 1.28 10.38
C ASN A 335 0.56 0.17 11.20
N TRP A 336 -0.16 0.49 12.29
CA TRP A 336 -0.94 -0.52 13.04
C TRP A 336 -1.95 -1.29 12.19
N HIS A 337 -2.48 -0.67 11.14
CA HIS A 337 -3.38 -1.31 10.18
C HIS A 337 -2.76 -2.53 9.47
N LYS A 338 -1.41 -2.66 9.47
CA LYS A 338 -0.71 -3.82 8.90
C LYS A 338 -0.69 -5.04 9.82
N SER A 339 -1.10 -4.88 11.08
CA SER A 339 -1.07 -5.98 12.03
C SER A 339 -2.26 -6.90 11.81
N ARG A 340 -2.01 -8.20 11.61
CA ARG A 340 -3.05 -9.25 11.54
C ARG A 340 -3.89 -9.34 12.82
N LEU A 341 -3.42 -8.74 13.90
CA LEU A 341 -4.19 -8.58 15.13
C LEU A 341 -5.48 -7.76 14.92
N MET A 342 -5.51 -6.92 13.88
CA MET A 342 -6.67 -6.10 13.53
C MET A 342 -7.80 -6.91 12.89
N ASP A 343 -7.46 -7.95 12.12
CA ASP A 343 -8.44 -8.74 11.38
C ASP A 343 -9.26 -9.66 12.30
N MET A 344 -8.73 -9.95 13.49
CA MET A 344 -9.36 -10.87 14.43
C MET A 344 -9.38 -10.31 15.86
N PRO A 345 -10.19 -9.27 16.15
CA PRO A 345 -10.30 -8.71 17.50
C PRO A 345 -10.72 -9.75 18.55
N THR A 346 -11.44 -10.80 18.13
CA THR A 346 -11.83 -11.92 18.98
C THR A 346 -10.64 -12.76 19.45
N GLN A 347 -9.54 -12.83 18.68
CA GLN A 347 -8.31 -13.50 19.11
C GLN A 347 -7.58 -12.73 20.22
N LEU A 348 -7.77 -11.41 20.30
CA LEU A 348 -7.24 -10.60 21.41
C LEU A 348 -7.97 -10.91 22.73
N LEU A 349 -9.20 -11.41 22.66
CA LEU A 349 -9.96 -11.84 23.85
C LEU A 349 -9.68 -13.32 24.22
N LYS A 350 -9.11 -14.10 23.30
CA LYS A 350 -8.78 -15.52 23.52
C LYS A 350 -7.63 -15.64 24.52
N GLY A 351 -7.80 -16.47 25.54
CA GLY A 351 -6.83 -16.59 26.65
C GLY A 351 -7.20 -15.74 27.87
N LEU A 352 -7.59 -14.49 27.65
CA LEU A 352 -7.92 -13.56 28.72
C LEU A 352 -9.33 -13.71 29.26
N LEU A 353 -10.22 -14.38 28.57
CA LEU A 353 -11.53 -14.73 29.10
C LEU A 353 -11.77 -16.23 29.00
N ASN A 354 -10.69 -17.03 28.91
CA ASN A 354 -10.74 -18.49 28.80
C ASN A 354 -11.52 -19.18 29.94
N ARG A 355 -11.90 -18.44 30.99
CA ARG A 355 -12.72 -18.93 32.08
C ARG A 355 -14.23 -18.70 31.89
N SER A 356 -14.65 -17.98 30.86
CA SER A 356 -16.01 -17.46 30.71
C SER A 356 -16.39 -17.31 29.22
N PRO A 357 -16.87 -18.39 28.57
CA PRO A 357 -17.24 -18.36 27.14
C PRO A 357 -18.31 -17.33 26.81
N SER A 358 -19.28 -17.11 27.71
CA SER A 358 -20.38 -16.16 27.48
C SER A 358 -19.87 -14.71 27.55
N VAL A 359 -18.98 -14.37 28.49
CA VAL A 359 -18.36 -13.04 28.56
C VAL A 359 -17.49 -12.78 27.33
N THR A 360 -16.73 -13.79 26.87
CA THR A 360 -15.94 -13.69 25.63
C THR A 360 -16.85 -13.41 24.43
N GLN A 361 -17.98 -14.11 24.33
CA GLN A 361 -18.95 -13.92 23.25
C GLN A 361 -19.57 -12.52 23.28
N VAL A 362 -19.96 -12.03 24.46
CA VAL A 362 -20.52 -10.69 24.64
C VAL A 362 -19.50 -9.62 24.28
N LEU A 363 -18.26 -9.72 24.78
CA LEU A 363 -17.22 -8.75 24.44
C LEU A 363 -16.82 -8.81 22.98
N SER A 364 -16.82 -10.00 22.36
CA SER A 364 -16.59 -10.15 20.92
C SER A 364 -17.69 -9.47 20.11
N ALA A 365 -18.96 -9.62 20.50
CA ALA A 365 -20.08 -8.96 19.86
C ALA A 365 -19.99 -7.44 20.01
N LEU A 366 -19.67 -6.94 21.22
CA LEU A 366 -19.51 -5.51 21.47
C LEU A 366 -18.32 -4.90 20.73
N LEU A 367 -17.18 -5.58 20.71
CA LEU A 367 -16.01 -5.12 19.98
C LEU A 367 -16.32 -5.05 18.49
N ARG A 368 -17.09 -6.01 17.96
CA ARG A 368 -17.61 -5.97 16.60
C ARG A 368 -18.58 -4.80 16.38
N GLU A 369 -19.47 -4.51 17.31
CA GLU A 369 -20.38 -3.35 17.23
C GLU A 369 -19.62 -2.02 17.24
N ILE A 370 -18.66 -1.85 18.16
CA ILE A 370 -17.82 -0.64 18.24
C ILE A 370 -17.00 -0.49 16.95
N TYR A 371 -16.45 -1.59 16.45
CA TYR A 371 -15.71 -1.62 15.20
C TYR A 371 -16.59 -1.18 14.03
N LEU A 372 -17.77 -1.79 13.86
CA LEU A 372 -18.73 -1.44 12.81
C LEU A 372 -19.30 -0.01 12.95
N ALA A 373 -19.42 0.52 14.16
CA ALA A 373 -19.90 1.88 14.42
C ALA A 373 -18.81 2.95 14.22
N ALA A 374 -17.54 2.59 14.36
CA ALA A 374 -16.40 3.47 14.12
C ALA A 374 -16.13 3.71 12.63
N ALA A 375 -16.76 2.92 11.75
CA ALA A 375 -16.74 3.14 10.31
C ALA A 375 -17.36 4.50 9.95
N PRO A 376 -16.59 5.49 9.47
CA PRO A 376 -17.17 6.75 9.06
C PRO A 376 -18.15 6.51 7.90
N ALA A 377 -19.24 7.29 7.87
CA ALA A 377 -20.07 7.41 6.67
C ALA A 377 -19.21 8.05 5.57
N SER A 378 -18.53 7.22 4.77
CA SER A 378 -17.73 7.66 3.64
C SER A 378 -18.60 8.49 2.69
N PRO A 379 -18.11 9.64 2.18
CA PRO A 379 -18.83 10.45 1.18
C PRO A 379 -19.10 9.75 -0.15
N TRP A 380 -18.58 8.53 -0.35
CA TRP A 380 -18.67 7.75 -1.59
C TRP A 380 -19.37 6.39 -1.34
N PRO A 381 -20.73 6.33 -1.36
CA PRO A 381 -21.50 5.15 -0.98
C PRO A 381 -21.39 3.95 -1.93
N GLU A 382 -20.83 4.17 -3.13
CA GLU A 382 -20.70 3.19 -4.21
C GLU A 382 -19.35 2.44 -4.17
N LEU A 383 -18.35 2.97 -3.45
CA LEU A 383 -17.07 2.31 -3.15
C LEU A 383 -17.11 1.70 -1.75
N ARG A 384 -18.18 0.95 -1.42
CA ARG A 384 -18.25 0.13 -0.20
C ARG A 384 -17.39 -1.13 -0.36
N GLY A 385 -16.09 -0.95 -0.56
CA GLY A 385 -15.11 -1.96 -0.23
C GLY A 385 -14.93 -2.04 1.29
N PRO A 386 -14.45 -3.16 1.84
CA PRO A 386 -14.21 -3.29 3.27
C PRO A 386 -12.99 -2.44 3.67
N HIS A 387 -13.21 -1.16 4.01
CA HIS A 387 -12.20 -0.26 4.59
C HIS A 387 -11.80 -0.64 6.04
N GLN A 388 -11.58 -1.93 6.29
CA GLN A 388 -11.34 -2.50 7.62
C GLN A 388 -9.99 -2.05 8.23
N GLY A 389 -8.99 -1.74 7.41
CA GLY A 389 -7.64 -1.42 7.88
C GLY A 389 -7.51 -0.06 8.58
N VAL A 390 -8.12 1.01 8.04
CA VAL A 390 -8.01 2.38 8.61
C VAL A 390 -8.69 2.47 9.98
N GLU A 391 -9.80 1.74 10.15
CA GLU A 391 -10.54 1.64 11.40
C GLU A 391 -9.75 0.91 12.48
N GLY A 392 -8.97 -0.11 12.07
CA GLY A 392 -8.05 -0.87 12.92
C GLY A 392 -7.10 0.02 13.73
N ALA A 393 -6.38 0.89 13.04
CA ALA A 393 -5.42 1.79 13.69
C ALA A 393 -6.08 2.79 14.66
N VAL A 394 -7.30 3.26 14.35
CA VAL A 394 -8.00 4.25 15.18
C VAL A 394 -8.39 3.67 16.53
N TRP A 395 -8.95 2.46 16.58
CA TRP A 395 -9.36 1.88 17.87
C TRP A 395 -8.15 1.46 18.71
N VAL A 396 -7.05 0.99 18.09
CA VAL A 396 -5.79 0.74 18.81
C VAL A 396 -5.30 2.02 19.50
N GLY A 397 -5.33 3.15 18.79
CA GLY A 397 -5.02 4.46 19.36
C GLY A 397 -5.90 4.79 20.57
N LYS A 398 -7.21 4.54 20.49
CA LYS A 398 -8.14 4.73 21.63
C LYS A 398 -7.82 3.82 22.82
N VAL A 399 -7.35 2.59 22.59
CA VAL A 399 -6.94 1.68 23.67
C VAL A 399 -5.67 2.20 24.35
N PHE A 400 -4.72 2.77 23.60
CA PHE A 400 -3.57 3.46 24.19
C PHE A 400 -3.99 4.70 25.00
N ASP A 401 -4.88 5.54 24.45
CA ASP A 401 -5.38 6.73 25.15
C ASP A 401 -6.08 6.34 26.47
N PHE A 402 -6.91 5.28 26.42
CA PHE A 402 -7.56 4.72 27.60
C PHE A 402 -6.56 4.17 28.63
N ALA A 403 -5.52 3.46 28.17
CA ALA A 403 -4.48 2.95 29.06
C ALA A 403 -3.75 4.11 29.76
N GLU A 404 -3.38 5.14 29.01
CA GLU A 404 -2.72 6.33 29.56
C GLU A 404 -3.59 7.03 30.61
N GLU A 405 -4.89 7.22 30.34
CA GLU A 405 -5.84 7.81 31.29
C GLU A 405 -6.00 6.96 32.55
N MET A 406 -6.13 5.64 32.39
CA MET A 406 -6.30 4.69 33.50
C MET A 406 -5.12 4.72 34.49
N TYR A 407 -3.89 4.96 34.00
CA TYR A 407 -2.70 5.05 34.84
C TYR A 407 -2.33 6.49 35.25
N ARG A 408 -2.99 7.50 34.69
CA ARG A 408 -2.72 8.91 35.00
C ARG A 408 -3.00 9.20 36.47
N GLY A 409 -1.95 9.57 37.22
CA GLY A 409 -2.07 9.96 38.63
C GLY A 409 -1.94 8.82 39.63
N GLN A 410 -1.71 7.57 39.20
CA GLN A 410 -1.29 6.53 40.14
C GLN A 410 0.12 6.84 40.65
N PRO A 411 0.34 6.89 41.98
CA PRO A 411 1.66 7.15 42.52
C PRO A 411 2.60 6.02 42.09
N THR A 412 3.71 6.37 41.45
CA THR A 412 4.81 5.46 41.04
C THR A 412 5.47 4.73 42.23
N ASN A 413 4.98 4.95 43.45
CA ASN A 413 5.65 4.68 44.70
C ASN A 413 4.85 3.67 45.53
N ALA A 414 4.61 2.46 45.04
CA ALA A 414 4.35 1.31 45.90
C ALA A 414 4.44 0.01 45.12
N SER A 415 5.10 -0.97 45.74
CA SER A 415 5.40 -2.37 45.37
C SER A 415 4.24 -3.26 44.86
N THR A 416 3.09 -2.70 44.52
CA THR A 416 2.07 -3.39 43.71
C THR A 416 2.53 -3.37 42.26
N SER A 417 2.51 -4.52 41.58
CA SER A 417 2.91 -4.66 40.19
C SER A 417 2.06 -3.78 39.26
N THR A 418 2.35 -2.49 39.21
CA THR A 418 1.92 -1.62 38.13
C THR A 418 2.42 -2.30 36.87
N SER A 419 1.49 -2.81 36.08
CA SER A 419 1.76 -3.57 34.88
C SER A 419 2.86 -2.86 34.10
N GLU A 420 3.92 -3.57 33.73
CA GLU A 420 4.99 -3.11 32.83
C GLU A 420 4.44 -2.29 31.64
N LEU A 421 3.23 -2.67 31.20
CA LEU A 421 2.45 -2.08 30.11
C LEU A 421 1.96 -0.64 30.38
N ALA A 422 1.95 -0.17 31.63
CA ALA A 422 1.53 1.19 31.98
C ALA A 422 2.49 2.27 31.46
N THR A 423 3.72 1.89 31.11
CA THR A 423 4.72 2.79 30.54
C THR A 423 4.69 2.83 29.01
N TRP A 424 3.84 2.01 28.38
CA TRP A 424 3.80 1.87 26.93
C TRP A 424 2.98 3.01 26.32
N GLY A 425 3.53 3.68 25.31
CA GLY A 425 2.92 4.84 24.65
C GLY A 425 2.65 4.60 23.16
N ARG A 426 1.81 5.47 22.56
CA ARG A 426 1.47 5.44 21.12
C ARG A 426 2.70 5.59 20.21
N SER A 427 3.72 6.32 20.68
CA SER A 427 4.96 6.56 19.96
C SER A 427 5.93 5.38 20.01
N ASP A 428 5.66 4.34 20.82
CA ASP A 428 6.54 3.19 20.91
C ASP A 428 6.51 2.37 19.62
N SER A 429 7.68 1.86 19.23
CA SER A 429 7.80 0.91 18.13
C SER A 429 7.72 -0.50 18.70
N LEU A 430 6.57 -1.16 18.52
CA LEU A 430 6.27 -2.46 19.12
C LEU A 430 6.41 -3.57 18.09
N CYS A 431 6.96 -4.72 18.46
CA CYS A 431 6.75 -5.93 17.64
C CYS A 431 5.30 -6.41 17.77
N GLU A 432 4.88 -7.31 16.87
CA GLU A 432 3.52 -7.86 16.89
C GLU A 432 3.18 -8.54 18.22
N ASP A 433 4.10 -9.31 18.80
CA ASP A 433 3.90 -9.97 20.09
C ASP A 433 3.72 -8.97 21.25
N CYS A 434 4.51 -7.89 21.26
CA CYS A 434 4.36 -6.83 22.24
C CYS A 434 3.00 -6.15 22.08
N LEU A 435 2.64 -5.70 20.86
CA LEU A 435 1.35 -5.07 20.62
C LEU A 435 0.19 -6.01 21.00
N LYS A 436 0.27 -7.29 20.66
CA LYS A 436 -0.70 -8.32 21.07
C LYS A 436 -0.86 -8.38 22.59
N ARG A 437 0.25 -8.46 23.32
CA ARG A 437 0.25 -8.49 24.80
C ARG A 437 -0.40 -7.23 25.38
N PHE A 438 -0.08 -6.06 24.82
CA PHE A 438 -0.69 -4.79 25.24
C PHE A 438 -2.20 -4.77 25.02
N LEU A 439 -2.63 -5.10 23.80
CA LEU A 439 -4.04 -5.10 23.41
C LEU A 439 -4.85 -6.13 24.20
N GLN A 440 -4.28 -7.31 24.41
CA GLN A 440 -4.82 -8.31 25.32
C GLN A 440 -5.14 -7.66 26.67
N GLU A 441 -4.18 -7.05 27.35
CA GLU A 441 -4.42 -6.50 28.69
C GLU A 441 -5.49 -5.38 28.73
N HIS A 442 -5.58 -4.55 27.69
CA HIS A 442 -6.33 -3.28 27.75
C HIS A 442 -7.64 -3.26 26.96
N VAL A 443 -7.78 -4.02 25.86
CA VAL A 443 -8.92 -3.85 24.94
C VAL A 443 -10.26 -4.16 25.61
N TRP A 444 -10.33 -5.20 26.44
CA TRP A 444 -11.57 -5.58 27.10
C TRP A 444 -12.00 -4.55 28.16
N ARG A 445 -11.03 -3.92 28.85
CA ARG A 445 -11.29 -2.85 29.83
C ARG A 445 -11.85 -1.62 29.14
N TRP A 446 -11.24 -1.25 28.01
CA TRP A 446 -11.70 -0.15 27.18
C TRP A 446 -13.13 -0.39 26.66
N VAL A 447 -13.42 -1.57 26.08
CA VAL A 447 -14.77 -1.92 25.58
C VAL A 447 -15.82 -1.80 26.69
N LEU A 448 -15.51 -2.27 27.90
CA LEU A 448 -16.42 -2.16 29.04
C LEU A 448 -16.63 -0.70 29.48
N ALA A 449 -15.56 0.09 29.53
CA ALA A 449 -15.65 1.50 29.87
C ALA A 449 -16.53 2.28 28.87
N GLU A 450 -16.38 2.03 27.57
CA GLU A 450 -17.24 2.61 26.53
C GLU A 450 -18.70 2.20 26.70
N ARG A 451 -18.96 0.96 27.12
CA ARG A 451 -20.33 0.48 27.39
C ARG A 451 -20.96 1.19 28.59
N VAL A 452 -20.19 1.39 29.66
CA VAL A 452 -20.64 2.15 30.84
C VAL A 452 -20.95 3.60 30.47
N LYS A 453 -20.11 4.25 29.63
CA LYS A 453 -20.40 5.58 29.07
C LYS A 453 -21.71 5.59 28.26
N GLY A 454 -22.03 4.49 27.59
CA GLY A 454 -23.31 4.26 26.88
C GLY A 454 -24.51 3.97 27.78
N GLY A 455 -24.38 4.03 29.10
CA GLY A 455 -25.47 3.84 30.06
C GLY A 455 -25.69 2.39 30.50
N TRP A 456 -24.81 1.45 30.14
CA TRP A 456 -24.86 0.10 30.68
C TRP A 456 -24.44 0.08 32.15
N VAL A 457 -25.26 -0.54 33.00
CA VAL A 457 -24.97 -0.72 34.42
C VAL A 457 -24.45 -2.15 34.63
N PRO A 458 -23.19 -2.32 35.10
CA PRO A 458 -22.66 -3.64 35.39
C PRO A 458 -23.48 -4.34 36.50
N PRO A 459 -23.60 -5.68 36.47
CA PRO A 459 -24.10 -6.45 37.60
C PRO A 459 -23.25 -6.22 38.87
N GLU A 460 -23.72 -6.68 40.03
CA GLU A 460 -22.94 -6.61 41.26
C GLU A 460 -21.61 -7.37 41.12
N ASP A 461 -20.52 -6.77 41.60
CA ASP A 461 -19.18 -7.35 41.50
C ASP A 461 -19.09 -8.71 42.21
N CYS A 462 -18.41 -9.64 41.54
CA CYS A 462 -17.98 -10.87 42.18
C CYS A 462 -16.83 -10.54 43.12
N TRP A 463 -16.92 -10.96 44.39
CA TRP A 463 -15.87 -10.76 45.38
C TRP A 463 -14.49 -11.29 44.93
N TYR A 464 -14.47 -12.35 44.11
CA TYR A 464 -13.25 -12.94 43.58
C TYR A 464 -12.73 -12.25 42.31
N GLY A 465 -13.47 -11.26 41.79
CA GLY A 465 -13.16 -10.54 40.56
C GLY A 465 -12.81 -11.48 39.42
N TYR A 466 -11.82 -11.06 38.64
CA TYR A 466 -11.37 -11.78 37.45
C TYR A 466 -10.85 -13.18 37.77
N ASN A 467 -10.40 -13.40 39.01
CA ASN A 467 -9.89 -14.68 39.49
C ASN A 467 -10.98 -15.66 39.94
N CYS A 468 -12.26 -15.29 39.89
CA CYS A 468 -13.36 -16.20 40.23
C CYS A 468 -13.26 -17.48 39.41
N ARG A 469 -13.21 -18.64 40.06
CA ARG A 469 -13.28 -19.93 39.35
C ARG A 469 -14.71 -20.34 39.05
N THR A 470 -15.68 -19.89 39.84
CA THR A 470 -17.10 -20.26 39.66
C THR A 470 -17.71 -19.81 38.33
N GLN A 471 -17.09 -18.82 37.67
CA GLN A 471 -17.49 -18.41 36.31
C GLN A 471 -17.24 -19.50 35.25
N THR A 472 -16.30 -20.44 35.47
CA THR A 472 -16.07 -21.57 34.55
C THR A 472 -17.16 -22.63 34.66
N ASP A 473 -17.70 -22.81 35.86
CA ASP A 473 -18.51 -23.98 36.19
C ASP A 473 -20.01 -23.66 36.25
N LYS A 474 -20.39 -22.38 36.39
CA LYS A 474 -21.79 -21.96 36.57
C LYS A 474 -22.12 -20.74 35.72
N GLN A 475 -22.75 -20.98 34.56
CA GLN A 475 -23.24 -19.93 33.66
C GLN A 475 -24.13 -18.89 34.37
N ALA A 476 -24.95 -19.31 35.34
CA ALA A 476 -25.78 -18.37 36.11
C ALA A 476 -24.95 -17.39 36.96
N HIS A 477 -23.77 -17.80 37.45
CA HIS A 477 -22.87 -16.92 38.18
C HIS A 477 -22.16 -15.95 37.23
N GLU A 478 -21.75 -16.43 36.05
CA GLU A 478 -21.18 -15.63 34.98
C GLU A 478 -22.13 -14.51 34.52
N LEU A 479 -23.43 -14.80 34.37
CA LEU A 479 -24.42 -13.82 33.92
C LEU A 479 -24.93 -12.89 35.04
N GLY A 480 -24.93 -13.37 36.29
CA GLY A 480 -25.52 -12.67 37.43
C GLY A 480 -24.56 -11.80 38.25
N LYS A 481 -23.24 -11.94 38.05
CA LYS A 481 -22.21 -11.20 38.79
C LYS A 481 -21.18 -10.62 37.84
N ASN A 482 -20.70 -9.43 38.17
CA ASN A 482 -19.65 -8.77 37.43
C ASN A 482 -18.29 -9.32 37.88
N VAL A 483 -17.79 -10.29 37.13
CA VAL A 483 -16.50 -10.94 37.41
C VAL A 483 -15.30 -10.11 36.92
N GLY A 484 -15.50 -8.99 36.22
CA GLY A 484 -14.40 -8.20 35.66
C GLY A 484 -13.81 -7.12 36.58
N PHE A 485 -14.50 -6.74 37.67
CA PHE A 485 -14.25 -5.47 38.33
C PHE A 485 -13.98 -5.67 39.83
N VAL A 486 -12.70 -5.56 40.18
CA VAL A 486 -12.28 -5.08 41.51
C VAL A 486 -11.33 -3.90 41.27
N PHE A 487 -11.71 -3.01 40.35
CA PHE A 487 -11.07 -1.72 40.19
C PHE A 487 -12.15 -0.68 40.47
N ASP A 488 -11.96 0.09 41.55
CA ASP A 488 -12.81 1.22 41.89
C ASP A 488 -12.74 2.24 40.76
N PHE A 489 -13.68 2.17 39.81
CA PHE A 489 -13.96 3.26 38.85
C PHE A 489 -14.82 4.34 39.51
N SER A 490 -14.74 4.51 40.83
CA SER A 490 -15.36 5.67 41.47
C SER A 490 -14.62 6.90 40.95
N PRO A 491 -15.26 7.80 40.18
CA PRO A 491 -14.62 9.04 39.79
C PRO A 491 -14.24 9.75 41.09
N SER A 492 -12.93 9.94 41.29
CA SER A 492 -12.45 10.91 42.27
C SER A 492 -13.08 12.24 41.91
N GLY A 493 -14.06 12.66 42.72
CA GLY A 493 -14.88 13.85 42.50
C GLY A 493 -14.07 15.13 42.47
#